data_AF-A0A432IDE0-F1
#
_entry.id   AF-A0A432IDE0-F1
#
_cell.length_a   1.000
_cell.length_b   1.000
_cell.length_c   1.000
_cell.angle_alpha   90.00
_cell.angle_beta   90.00
_cell.angle_gamma   90.00
#
_symmetry.space_group_name_H-M   'P 1'
#
loop_
_entity.id
_entity.type
_entity.pdbx_description
1 polymer ?
#
loop_
_entity_poly.entity_id
_entity_poly.type
_entity_poly.pdbx_seq_one_letter_code
_entity_poly.pdbx_strand_id
1 'polypeptide(L)'
;MISIVFYDVITLYFQIDNEDDLRKRGFSKEGKHQNPQIVLGLLVSIDGYPLAFDIFEGNKFEGHTMLPVIDSFKRKYDLANLIIIVDS
;
A
#
# COMPACT_ATOMS: atom_id res chain seq x y z
N MET A 1 2.71 -15.72 -20.54
CA MET A 1 3.58 -14.58 -20.15
C MET A 1 3.59 -14.55 -18.64
N ILE A 2 4.77 -14.47 -18.02
CA ILE A 2 4.91 -14.30 -16.57
C ILE A 2 5.24 -12.82 -16.37
N SER A 3 4.47 -12.12 -15.54
CA SER A 3 4.70 -10.71 -15.22
C SER A 3 5.25 -10.60 -13.80
N ILE A 4 6.41 -9.95 -13.66
CA ILE A 4 7.04 -9.66 -12.37
C ILE A 4 6.67 -8.22 -11.98
N VAL A 5 6.24 -8.04 -10.74
CA VAL A 5 5.91 -6.75 -10.15
C VAL A 5 6.47 -6.64 -8.74
N PHE A 6 6.75 -5.42 -8.32
CA PHE A 6 7.13 -5.09 -6.95
C PHE A 6 5.92 -4.57 -6.18
N TYR A 7 5.85 -4.92 -4.90
CA TYR A 7 4.89 -4.36 -3.97
C TYR A 7 5.63 -3.64 -2.83
N ASP A 8 5.20 -2.43 -2.52
CA ASP A 8 5.71 -1.65 -1.40
C ASP A 8 4.58 -0.98 -0.63
N VAL A 9 4.84 -0.65 0.64
CA VAL A 9 3.89 0.02 1.51
C VAL A 9 4.49 1.32 2.04
N ILE A 10 3.84 2.43 1.71
CA ILE A 10 4.28 3.77 2.09
C ILE A 10 3.32 4.34 3.12
N THR A 11 3.84 4.96 4.18
CA THR A 11 3.03 5.66 5.18
C THR A 11 3.15 7.17 4.99
N LEU A 12 2.01 7.87 4.89
CA LEU A 12 1.96 9.33 4.80
C LEU A 12 1.31 9.88 6.07
N TYR A 13 2.04 10.70 6.83
CA TYR A 13 1.53 11.32 8.05
C TYR A 13 1.14 12.78 7.82
N PHE A 14 0.22 13.27 8.66
CA PHE A 14 -0.30 14.62 8.59
C PHE A 14 -0.02 15.36 9.91
N GLN A 15 0.44 16.60 9.82
CA GLN A 15 0.61 17.48 10.97
C GLN A 15 -0.71 18.10 11.39
N ILE A 16 -1.65 17.25 11.80
CA ILE A 16 -2.97 17.60 12.30
C ILE A 16 -3.22 16.82 13.59
N ASP A 17 -4.05 17.35 14.46
CA ASP A 17 -4.33 16.69 15.75
C ASP A 17 -5.43 15.63 15.62
N ASN A 18 -6.45 15.92 14.81
CA ASN A 18 -7.67 15.13 14.72
C ASN A 18 -7.58 14.04 13.64
N GLU A 19 -8.03 12.84 13.99
CA GLU A 19 -8.29 11.77 13.04
C GLU A 19 -9.59 12.01 12.27
N ASP A 20 -9.73 11.33 11.13
CA ASP A 20 -11.00 11.18 10.43
C ASP A 20 -11.20 9.72 9.98
N ASP A 21 -12.16 9.46 9.12
CA ASP A 21 -12.49 8.11 8.66
C ASP A 21 -11.32 7.38 8.01
N LEU A 22 -10.37 8.11 7.39
CA LEU A 22 -9.22 7.55 6.69
C LEU A 22 -7.90 7.80 7.44
N ARG A 23 -7.68 9.02 7.92
CA ARG A 23 -6.48 9.43 8.62
C ARG A 23 -6.57 8.97 10.07
N LYS A 24 -5.94 7.83 10.36
CA LYS A 24 -5.88 7.22 11.70
C LYS A 24 -4.45 7.21 12.19
N ARG A 25 -4.23 7.43 13.49
CA ARG A 25 -2.94 7.21 14.14
C ARG A 25 -2.67 5.71 14.16
N GLY A 26 -1.44 5.32 13.89
CA GLY A 26 -1.08 3.92 13.80
C GLY A 26 0.42 3.68 13.92
N PHE A 27 0.85 2.50 13.51
CA PHE A 27 2.26 2.17 13.47
C PHE A 27 2.97 3.03 12.41
N SER A 28 4.11 3.63 12.77
CA SER A 28 4.96 4.41 11.87
C SER A 28 6.39 3.98 12.08
N LYS A 29 7.05 3.47 11.04
CA LYS A 29 8.49 3.16 11.07
C LYS A 29 9.33 4.40 11.42
N GLU A 30 8.89 5.58 10.98
CA GLU A 30 9.50 6.89 11.26
C GLU A 30 9.13 7.50 12.64
N GLY A 31 8.48 6.74 13.53
CA GLY A 31 8.12 7.21 14.88
C GLY A 31 6.99 8.26 14.95
N LYS A 32 6.30 8.57 13.84
CA LYS A 32 5.20 9.55 13.77
C LYS A 32 3.83 9.00 14.20
N HIS A 33 3.81 8.02 15.10
CA HIS A 33 2.60 7.32 15.57
C HIS A 33 1.56 8.25 16.26
N GLN A 34 1.97 9.44 16.71
CA GLN A 34 1.06 10.43 17.28
C GLN A 34 0.33 11.27 16.22
N ASN A 35 0.80 11.25 14.97
CA ASN A 35 0.18 11.96 13.87
C ASN A 35 -0.80 11.04 13.14
N PRO A 36 -2.01 11.52 12.81
CA PRO A 36 -2.89 10.82 11.89
C PRO A 36 -2.16 10.56 10.57
N GLN A 37 -2.33 9.37 10.01
CA GLN A 37 -1.62 8.92 8.82
C GLN A 37 -2.54 8.08 7.94
N ILE A 38 -2.09 7.81 6.72
CA ILE A 38 -2.69 6.84 5.80
C ILE A 38 -1.61 5.86 5.34
N VAL A 39 -2.04 4.67 4.96
CA VAL A 39 -1.18 3.65 4.37
C VAL A 39 -1.47 3.55 2.88
N LEU A 40 -0.44 3.62 2.05
CA LEU A 40 -0.52 3.47 0.60
C LEU A 40 0.12 2.14 0.20
N GLY A 41 -0.68 1.22 -0.33
CA GLY A 41 -0.18 0.00 -0.97
C GLY A 41 0.13 0.30 -2.43
N LEU A 42 1.37 0.11 -2.86
CA LEU A 42 1.85 0.49 -4.19
C LEU A 42 2.34 -0.72 -4.97
N LEU A 43 1.82 -0.90 -6.18
CA LEU A 43 2.29 -1.90 -7.14
C LEU A 43 3.13 -1.23 -8.22
N VAL A 44 4.33 -1.73 -8.46
CA VAL A 44 5.33 -1.11 -9.33
C VAL A 44 5.85 -2.11 -10.37
N SER A 45 6.09 -1.64 -11.60
CA SER A 45 6.72 -2.43 -12.65
C SER A 45 8.20 -2.68 -12.36
N ILE A 46 8.82 -3.59 -13.12
CA ILE A 46 10.26 -3.83 -13.01
C ILE A 46 11.10 -2.57 -13.30
N ASP A 47 10.61 -1.71 -14.20
CA ASP A 47 11.26 -0.44 -14.55
C ASP A 47 10.95 0.72 -13.57
N GLY A 48 10.26 0.45 -12.46
CA GLY A 48 9.97 1.46 -11.44
C GLY A 48 8.72 2.32 -11.68
N TYR A 49 7.89 2.00 -12.68
CA TYR A 49 6.65 2.75 -12.93
C TYR A 49 5.50 2.28 -12.03
N PRO A 50 4.73 3.20 -11.42
CA PRO A 50 3.57 2.82 -10.63
C PRO A 50 2.47 2.25 -11.54
N LEU A 51 2.03 1.03 -11.23
CA LEU A 51 1.00 0.30 -11.99
C LEU A 51 -0.39 0.43 -11.35
N ALA A 52 -0.44 0.39 -10.02
CA ALA A 52 -1.67 0.55 -9.24
C ALA A 52 -1.33 0.98 -7.80
N PHE A 53 -2.31 1.56 -7.13
CA PHE A 53 -2.24 1.86 -5.71
C PHE A 53 -3.63 1.76 -5.07
N ASP A 54 -3.67 1.45 -3.77
CA ASP A 54 -4.85 1.67 -2.93
C ASP A 54 -4.44 2.42 -1.65
N ILE A 55 -5.40 3.16 -1.09
CA ILE A 55 -5.22 3.92 0.15
C ILE A 55 -6.03 3.25 1.26
N PHE A 56 -5.43 3.13 2.43
CA PHE A 56 -5.98 2.49 3.60
C PHE A 56 -5.88 3.38 4.82
N GLU A 57 -6.69 3.05 5.83
CA GLU A 57 -6.62 3.68 7.15
C GLU A 57 -5.20 3.55 7.74
N GLY A 58 -4.72 4.63 8.38
CA GLY A 58 -3.37 4.72 8.93
C GLY A 58 -2.99 3.71 10.01
N ASN A 59 -3.98 3.03 10.59
CA ASN A 59 -3.82 1.97 11.58
C ASN A 59 -3.94 0.55 10.97
N LYS A 60 -4.17 0.45 9.66
CA LYS A 60 -4.28 -0.84 8.98
C LYS A 60 -2.92 -1.53 8.94
N PHE A 61 -2.88 -2.78 9.38
CA PHE A 61 -1.67 -3.59 9.32
C PHE A 61 -1.20 -3.77 7.88
N GLU A 62 0.08 -3.49 7.62
CA GLU A 62 0.70 -3.50 6.29
C GLU A 62 0.45 -4.83 5.56
N GLY A 63 0.54 -5.97 6.26
CA GLY A 63 0.29 -7.30 5.67
C GLY A 63 -1.12 -7.52 5.13
N HIS A 64 -2.10 -6.69 5.53
CA HIS A 64 -3.48 -6.76 5.04
C HIS A 64 -3.75 -5.84 3.84
N THR A 65 -2.73 -5.16 3.32
CA THR A 65 -2.87 -4.21 2.19
C THR A 65 -2.54 -4.87 0.85
N MET A 66 -1.63 -5.84 0.84
CA MET A 66 -1.07 -6.44 -0.36
C MET A 66 -2.10 -7.21 -1.20
N LEU A 67 -2.80 -8.18 -0.59
CA LEU A 67 -3.78 -9.01 -1.32
C LEU A 67 -4.89 -8.17 -1.98
N PRO A 68 -5.53 -7.20 -1.29
CA PRO A 68 -6.51 -6.31 -1.92
C PRO A 68 -5.99 -5.59 -3.18
N VAL A 69 -4.79 -5.02 -3.12
CA VAL A 69 -4.18 -4.28 -4.23
C VAL A 69 -3.92 -5.22 -5.42
N ILE A 70 -3.34 -6.39 -5.17
CA ILE A 70 -3.06 -7.39 -6.20
C ILE A 70 -4.36 -7.89 -6.84
N ASP A 71 -5.37 -8.24 -6.04
CA ASP A 71 -6.63 -8.78 -6.56
C ASP A 71 -7.40 -7.74 -7.36
N SER A 72 -7.36 -6.47 -6.93
CA SER A 72 -7.87 -5.33 -7.70
C SER A 72 -7.15 -5.22 -9.05
N PHE A 73 -5.83 -5.26 -9.05
CA PHE A 73 -5.01 -5.17 -10.26
C PHE A 73 -5.23 -6.34 -11.23
N LYS A 74 -5.22 -7.59 -10.73
CA LYS A 74 -5.45 -8.78 -11.55
C LYS A 74 -6.82 -8.76 -12.21
N ARG A 75 -7.87 -8.34 -11.49
CA ARG A 75 -9.22 -8.19 -12.05
C ARG A 75 -9.29 -7.10 -13.12
N LYS A 76 -8.60 -5.97 -12.91
CA LYS A 76 -8.62 -4.84 -13.85
C LYS A 76 -7.97 -5.16 -15.20
N TYR A 77 -6.94 -6.00 -15.21
CA TYR A 77 -6.14 -6.30 -16.41
C TYR A 77 -6.23 -7.76 -16.88
N ASP A 78 -7.13 -8.55 -16.31
CA ASP A 78 -7.35 -9.97 -16.62
C ASP A 78 -6.05 -10.81 -16.62
N LEU A 79 -5.25 -10.64 -15.57
CA LEU A 79 -3.93 -11.27 -15.47
C LEU A 79 -4.01 -12.63 -14.77
N ALA A 80 -3.62 -13.69 -15.47
CA ALA A 80 -3.60 -15.05 -14.91
C ALA A 80 -2.44 -15.28 -13.93
N ASN A 81 -1.22 -14.93 -14.32
CA ASN A 81 0.02 -15.28 -13.59
C ASN A 81 0.85 -14.03 -13.27
N LEU A 82 1.08 -13.77 -11.98
CA LEU A 82 1.84 -12.64 -11.46
C LEU A 82 2.86 -13.17 -10.44
N ILE A 83 4.12 -12.77 -10.57
CA ILE A 83 5.15 -12.96 -9.54
C ILE A 83 5.29 -11.63 -8.81
N ILE A 84 5.11 -11.64 -7.50
CA ILE A 84 5.20 -10.45 -6.65
C ILE A 84 6.46 -10.56 -5.81
N ILE A 85 7.24 -9.48 -5.82
CA ILE A 85 8.41 -9.30 -4.96
C ILE A 85 8.06 -8.22 -3.93
N VAL A 86 8.25 -8.54 -2.66
CA VAL A 86 7.95 -7.67 -1.52
C VAL A 86 9.08 -7.79 -0.50
N ASP A 87 9.40 -6.71 0.21
CA ASP A 87 10.34 -6.73 1.33
C ASP A 87 9.63 -7.13 2.64
N SER A 88 10.38 -7.74 3.57
CA SER A 88 9.84 -8.35 4.81
C SER A 88 9.64 -7.36 5.95
#